data_AF-V9E849-F1
#
_entry.id   AF-V9E849-F1
#
_cell.length_a   1.000
_cell.length_b   1.000
_cell.length_c   1.000
_cell.angle_alpha   90.00
_cell.angle_beta   90.00
_cell.angle_gamma   90.00
#
_symmetry.space_group_name_H-M   'P 1'
#
loop_
_entity.id
_entity.type
_entity.pdbx_description
1 polymer ?
#
loop_
_entity_poly.entity_id
_entity_poly.type
_entity_poly.pdbx_seq_one_letter_code
_entity_poly.pdbx_strand_id
1 'polypeptide(L)'
;MESTTAYVVSGTPKNGEAATKLELASDKQASERNSIVDGQLVHLSELFSYADGTDKILMILGAIGAMVAGIAQPIQIVLFGDVLNTLHPSNGGTDIEDGVRDVALKIVYLAVAVFFAGIFQVACWSITASRQSKRVRSAYVSAIITKEIGWFDMNEPMQLGSRVAEATMIIQEGMGRKVGDGLSSFAMGIAGIIIGIVKGLQLALILLAFTLFIAVAAFLAMKVLSTSTQAGLEAYGKAGAIAQEALSNIRTVYMFNCINRFVDKYEDALGLSTKAGIKKGFAVGWGTGLMFATTFCTYAGGMYFGALMVANDQLDGNSCSGSGCYDGGKVFTVFFAVTMGAMALGQAGPSIEAITGARSAAFPVFQTI
;
A
#
# COMPACT_ATOMS: atom_id res chain seq x y z
N MET A 1 65.95 -51.18 -30.46
CA MET A 1 65.14 -49.97 -30.67
C MET A 1 63.70 -50.33 -30.34
N GLU A 2 63.31 -50.20 -29.08
CA GLU A 2 61.90 -50.16 -28.68
C GLU A 2 61.81 -49.14 -27.54
N SER A 3 61.18 -48.01 -27.84
CA SER A 3 60.95 -46.92 -26.89
C SER A 3 59.54 -47.10 -26.34
N THR A 4 59.42 -47.52 -25.09
CA THR A 4 58.16 -47.55 -24.35
C THR A 4 57.95 -46.18 -23.71
N THR A 5 57.16 -45.33 -24.37
CA THR A 5 56.63 -44.08 -23.81
C THR A 5 55.68 -44.38 -22.65
N ALA A 6 56.04 -43.97 -21.45
CA ALA A 6 55.18 -44.00 -20.27
C ALA A 6 54.06 -42.95 -20.41
N TYR A 7 52.81 -43.40 -20.44
CA TYR A 7 51.66 -42.50 -20.32
C TYR A 7 51.56 -42.00 -18.88
N VAL A 8 51.64 -40.67 -18.69
CA VAL A 8 51.23 -40.03 -17.44
C VAL A 8 49.72 -39.90 -17.48
N VAL A 9 49.04 -40.68 -16.65
CA VAL A 9 47.59 -40.53 -16.41
C VAL A 9 47.39 -39.17 -15.75
N SER A 10 46.85 -38.20 -16.48
CA SER A 10 46.34 -36.97 -15.89
C SER A 10 45.15 -37.34 -15.01
N GLY A 11 45.34 -37.31 -13.68
CA GLY A 11 44.25 -37.48 -12.75
C GLY A 11 43.25 -36.34 -12.93
N THR A 12 42.09 -36.61 -13.55
CA THR A 12 40.90 -35.79 -13.35
C THR A 12 40.65 -35.70 -11.84
N PRO A 13 40.53 -34.49 -11.26
CA PRO A 13 40.33 -34.35 -9.82
C PRO A 13 39.05 -35.08 -9.43
N LYS A 14 39.21 -36.18 -8.70
CA LYS A 14 38.13 -37.05 -8.19
C LYS A 14 37.23 -36.40 -7.13
N ASN A 15 37.31 -35.09 -6.95
CA ASN A 15 36.45 -34.35 -6.04
C ASN A 15 35.47 -33.48 -6.83
N GLY A 16 34.42 -34.13 -7.35
CA GLY A 16 33.19 -33.43 -7.76
C GLY A 16 32.66 -32.56 -6.62
N GLU A 17 32.90 -32.92 -5.36
CA GLU A 17 32.57 -32.07 -4.21
C GLU A 17 33.32 -30.73 -4.16
N ALA A 18 34.57 -30.63 -4.65
CA ALA A 18 35.34 -29.39 -4.54
C ALA A 18 34.91 -28.39 -5.62
N ALA A 19 34.67 -28.86 -6.85
CA ALA A 19 34.09 -28.04 -7.92
C ALA A 19 32.65 -27.63 -7.58
N THR A 20 31.84 -28.57 -7.08
CA THR A 20 30.46 -28.30 -6.63
C THR A 20 30.44 -27.33 -5.44
N LYS A 21 31.38 -27.42 -4.49
CA LYS A 21 31.50 -26.46 -3.37
C LYS A 21 31.94 -25.07 -3.83
N LEU A 22 32.81 -24.97 -4.85
CA LEU A 22 33.21 -23.70 -5.44
C LEU A 22 32.08 -23.05 -6.26
N GLU A 23 31.34 -23.84 -7.05
CA GLU A 23 30.15 -23.37 -7.77
C GLU A 23 29.02 -23.00 -6.81
N LEU A 24 28.71 -23.81 -5.78
CA LEU A 24 27.73 -23.46 -4.75
C LEU A 24 28.16 -22.26 -3.89
N ALA A 25 29.46 -22.06 -3.66
CA ALA A 25 29.97 -20.89 -2.95
C ALA A 25 29.87 -19.63 -3.82
N SER A 26 30.11 -19.75 -5.14
CA SER A 26 29.92 -18.68 -6.11
C SER A 26 28.44 -18.32 -6.28
N ASP A 27 27.55 -19.31 -6.41
CA ASP A 27 26.10 -19.11 -6.50
C ASP A 27 25.52 -18.59 -5.19
N LYS A 28 26.02 -19.05 -4.03
CA LYS A 28 25.65 -18.45 -2.74
C LYS A 28 26.15 -17.02 -2.61
N GLN A 29 27.36 -16.70 -3.07
CA GLN A 29 27.86 -15.33 -3.05
C GLN A 29 27.15 -14.43 -4.06
N ALA A 30 26.71 -14.94 -5.21
CA ALA A 30 25.90 -14.20 -6.18
C ALA A 30 24.45 -14.01 -5.68
N SER A 31 23.88 -15.02 -5.02
CA SER A 31 22.57 -14.97 -4.36
C SER A 31 22.57 -14.08 -3.11
N GLU A 32 23.63 -14.10 -2.30
CA GLU A 32 23.83 -13.17 -1.19
C GLU A 32 24.07 -11.75 -1.70
N ARG A 33 24.83 -11.57 -2.79
CA ARG A 33 25.04 -10.24 -3.39
C ARG A 33 23.76 -9.68 -4.02
N ASN A 34 22.92 -10.51 -4.65
CA ASN A 34 21.61 -10.10 -5.16
C ASN A 34 20.59 -9.84 -4.02
N SER A 35 20.63 -10.61 -2.93
CA SER A 35 19.75 -10.37 -1.77
C SER A 35 20.18 -9.17 -0.91
N ILE A 36 21.45 -8.75 -0.95
CA ILE A 36 21.91 -7.48 -0.35
C ILE A 36 21.40 -6.26 -1.15
N VAL A 37 21.15 -6.40 -2.46
CA VAL A 37 20.60 -5.34 -3.32
C VAL A 37 19.08 -5.21 -3.17
N ASP A 38 18.37 -6.30 -2.89
CA ASP A 38 16.89 -6.33 -2.73
C ASP A 38 16.36 -5.70 -1.43
N GLY A 39 17.23 -5.22 -0.53
CA GLY A 39 16.85 -4.70 0.79
C GLY A 39 17.20 -3.24 1.07
N GLN A 40 17.93 -2.54 0.19
CA GLN A 40 18.36 -1.17 0.44
C GLN A 40 17.39 -0.17 -0.18
N LEU A 41 16.74 0.62 0.68
CA LEU A 41 15.80 1.66 0.27
C LEU A 41 16.55 2.99 0.10
N VAL A 42 16.47 3.57 -1.09
CA VAL A 42 16.94 4.95 -1.34
C VAL A 42 16.22 5.92 -0.40
N HIS A 43 16.89 6.97 0.09
CA HIS A 43 16.22 7.96 0.93
C HIS A 43 15.16 8.73 0.13
N LEU A 44 14.04 9.15 0.74
CA LEU A 44 12.95 9.82 0.00
C LEU A 44 13.44 11.08 -0.73
N SER A 45 14.40 11.82 -0.14
CA SER A 45 15.00 13.00 -0.77
C SER A 45 15.84 12.67 -2.00
N GLU A 46 16.48 11.51 -2.01
CA GLU A 46 17.33 11.04 -3.10
C GLU A 46 16.49 10.50 -4.26
N LEU A 47 15.30 9.95 -3.96
CA LEU A 47 14.29 9.61 -4.98
C LEU A 47 13.87 10.84 -5.82
N PHE A 48 13.80 12.03 -5.19
CA PHE A 48 13.47 13.30 -5.87
C PHE A 48 14.71 14.11 -6.30
N SER A 49 15.91 13.52 -6.33
CA SER A 49 17.16 14.23 -6.64
C SER A 49 17.19 14.90 -8.02
N TYR A 50 16.50 14.34 -9.01
CA TYR A 50 16.45 14.87 -10.39
C TYR A 50 15.49 16.07 -10.59
N ALA A 51 14.91 16.59 -9.49
CA ALA A 51 13.93 17.68 -9.50
C ALA A 51 14.50 19.04 -9.90
N ASP A 52 13.93 19.61 -10.96
CA ASP A 52 14.12 21.01 -11.32
C ASP A 52 13.44 21.97 -10.33
N GLY A 53 13.84 23.24 -10.40
CA GLY A 53 13.15 24.32 -9.70
C GLY A 53 11.65 24.39 -10.03
N THR A 54 11.25 24.15 -11.29
CA THR A 54 9.83 24.08 -11.65
C THR A 54 9.13 22.89 -11.02
N ASP A 55 9.80 21.74 -10.94
CA ASP A 55 9.22 20.52 -10.37
C ASP A 55 8.99 20.67 -8.86
N LYS A 56 9.92 21.35 -8.17
CA LYS A 56 9.75 21.71 -6.74
C LYS A 56 8.53 22.61 -6.52
N ILE A 57 8.31 23.61 -7.39
CA ILE A 57 7.13 24.48 -7.30
C ILE A 57 5.84 23.68 -7.54
N LEU A 58 5.82 22.81 -8.54
CA LEU A 58 4.66 21.95 -8.81
C LEU A 58 4.40 21.00 -7.64
N MET A 59 5.42 20.43 -7.00
CA MET A 59 5.27 19.58 -5.81
C MET A 59 4.68 20.34 -4.64
N ILE A 60 5.12 21.58 -4.39
CA ILE A 60 4.57 22.41 -3.31
C ILE A 60 3.10 22.75 -3.59
N LEU A 61 2.77 23.16 -4.82
CA LEU A 61 1.40 23.48 -5.20
C LEU A 61 0.48 22.24 -5.10
N GLY A 62 0.97 21.10 -5.58
CA GLY A 62 0.28 19.81 -5.49
C GLY A 62 0.11 19.33 -4.04
N ALA A 63 1.07 19.62 -3.16
CA ALA A 63 0.97 19.30 -1.74
C ALA A 63 -0.08 20.16 -1.03
N ILE A 64 -0.14 21.46 -1.33
CA ILE A 64 -1.19 22.35 -0.83
C ILE A 64 -2.57 21.87 -1.32
N GLY A 65 -2.70 21.56 -2.61
CA GLY A 65 -3.92 21.00 -3.18
C GLY A 65 -4.35 19.70 -2.48
N ALA A 66 -3.41 18.79 -2.22
CA ALA A 66 -3.67 17.55 -1.49
C ALA A 66 -4.14 17.79 -0.05
N MET A 67 -3.54 18.74 0.66
CA MET A 67 -3.97 19.08 2.02
C MET A 67 -5.39 19.67 2.03
N VAL A 68 -5.70 20.57 1.10
CA VAL A 68 -7.05 21.17 0.98
C VAL A 68 -8.08 20.09 0.64
N ALA A 69 -7.79 19.22 -0.32
CA ALA A 69 -8.67 18.11 -0.70
C ALA A 69 -8.90 17.14 0.46
N GLY A 70 -7.86 16.82 1.24
CA GLY A 70 -7.95 15.94 2.41
C GLY A 70 -8.76 16.53 3.56
N ILE A 71 -8.57 17.82 3.87
CA ILE A 71 -9.29 18.51 4.95
C ILE A 71 -10.77 18.75 4.60
N ALA A 72 -11.09 18.87 3.31
CA ALA A 72 -12.45 19.14 2.87
C ALA A 72 -13.45 18.05 3.27
N GLN A 73 -13.04 16.77 3.31
CA GLN A 73 -13.90 15.65 3.72
C GLN A 73 -14.39 15.82 5.18
N PRO A 74 -13.53 16.01 6.20
CA PRO A 74 -13.97 16.37 7.54
C PRO A 74 -14.79 17.66 7.64
N ILE A 75 -14.47 18.69 6.86
CA ILE A 75 -15.26 19.94 6.86
C ILE A 75 -16.69 19.67 6.37
N GLN A 76 -16.86 18.86 5.33
CA GLN A 76 -18.18 18.47 4.82
C GLN A 76 -19.02 17.79 5.90
N ILE A 77 -18.40 16.96 6.75
CA ILE A 77 -19.10 16.30 7.87
C ILE A 77 -19.57 17.32 8.91
N VAL A 78 -18.74 18.33 9.23
CA VAL A 78 -19.12 19.42 10.14
C VAL A 78 -20.32 20.20 9.58
N LEU A 79 -20.29 20.56 8.29
CA LEU A 79 -21.39 21.25 7.64
C LEU A 79 -22.67 20.41 7.69
N PHE A 80 -22.57 19.08 7.49
CA PHE A 80 -23.71 18.19 7.60
C PHE A 80 -24.26 18.12 9.04
N GLY A 81 -23.39 18.13 10.05
CA GLY A 81 -23.80 18.24 11.45
C GLY A 81 -24.53 19.55 11.75
N ASP A 82 -24.09 20.66 11.15
CA ASP A 82 -24.77 21.95 11.28
C ASP A 82 -26.17 21.91 10.63
N VAL A 83 -26.35 21.24 9.49
CA VAL A 83 -27.70 21.01 8.90
C VAL A 83 -28.59 20.24 9.88
N LEU A 84 -28.08 19.16 10.48
CA LEU A 84 -28.86 18.36 11.44
C LEU A 84 -29.32 19.21 12.64
N ASN A 85 -28.47 20.11 13.15
CA ASN A 85 -28.84 21.01 14.24
C ASN A 85 -29.91 22.02 13.81
N THR A 86 -29.88 22.52 12.55
CA THR A 86 -30.90 23.46 12.04
C THR A 86 -32.27 22.82 11.83
N LEU A 87 -32.33 21.49 11.67
CA LEU A 87 -33.58 20.74 11.50
C LEU A 87 -34.29 20.44 12.84
N HIS A 88 -33.65 20.71 13.99
CA HIS A 88 -34.27 20.49 15.29
C HIS A 88 -35.30 21.60 15.60
N PRO A 89 -36.54 21.24 16.00
CA PRO A 89 -37.67 22.18 16.15
C PRO A 89 -37.59 23.14 17.36
N SER A 90 -36.47 23.18 18.08
CA SER A 90 -36.27 24.12 19.21
C SER A 90 -36.07 25.57 18.76
N ASN A 91 -35.73 25.80 17.49
CA ASN A 91 -35.65 27.13 16.89
C ASN A 91 -36.91 27.31 16.01
N GLY A 92 -37.78 28.26 16.35
CA GLY A 92 -39.10 28.45 15.74
C GLY A 92 -39.12 28.30 14.21
N GLY A 93 -40.16 27.65 13.68
CA GLY A 93 -40.25 27.13 12.31
C GLY A 93 -40.17 28.13 11.14
N THR A 94 -39.81 29.39 11.37
CA THR A 94 -39.54 30.39 10.32
C THR A 94 -38.06 30.54 9.98
N ASP A 95 -37.13 30.08 10.83
CA ASP A 95 -35.68 30.30 10.65
C ASP A 95 -34.94 29.10 10.01
N ILE A 96 -35.65 28.00 9.73
CA ILE A 96 -35.07 26.75 9.20
C ILE A 96 -34.61 26.94 7.74
N GLU A 97 -35.41 27.61 6.91
CA GLU A 97 -35.09 27.81 5.49
C GLU A 97 -33.82 28.67 5.31
N ASP A 98 -33.67 29.73 6.10
CA ASP A 98 -32.51 30.61 6.04
C ASP A 98 -31.23 29.91 6.56
N GLY A 99 -31.33 29.14 7.64
CA GLY A 99 -30.21 28.33 8.16
C GLY A 99 -29.74 27.26 7.18
N VAL A 100 -30.68 26.54 6.54
CA VAL A 100 -30.36 25.53 5.53
C VAL A 100 -29.76 26.18 4.28
N ARG A 101 -30.26 27.34 3.84
CA ARG A 101 -29.71 28.07 2.69
C ARG A 101 -28.26 28.48 2.91
N ASP A 102 -27.93 28.98 4.10
CA ASP A 102 -26.56 29.39 4.44
C ASP A 102 -25.59 28.19 4.47
N VAL A 103 -26.03 27.05 5.01
CA VAL A 103 -25.19 25.84 5.01
C VAL A 103 -25.05 25.25 3.60
N ALA A 104 -26.11 25.27 2.79
CA ALA A 104 -26.07 24.83 1.40
C ALA A 104 -25.07 25.66 0.57
N LEU A 105 -25.04 26.99 0.74
CA LEU A 105 -24.07 27.85 0.07
C LEU A 105 -22.62 27.50 0.48
N LYS A 106 -22.37 27.22 1.76
CA LYS A 106 -21.04 26.77 2.24
C LYS A 106 -20.61 25.45 1.60
N ILE A 107 -21.53 24.50 1.41
CA ILE A 107 -21.24 23.23 0.73
C ILE A 107 -20.88 23.47 -0.74
N VAL A 108 -21.58 24.38 -1.42
CA VAL A 108 -21.25 24.73 -2.82
C VAL A 108 -19.86 25.38 -2.92
N TYR A 109 -19.54 26.34 -2.05
CA TYR A 109 -18.20 26.95 -2.04
C TYR A 109 -17.09 25.91 -1.75
N LEU A 110 -17.34 24.98 -0.82
CA LEU A 110 -16.42 23.88 -0.55
C LEU A 110 -16.24 22.97 -1.77
N ALA A 111 -17.33 22.61 -2.45
CA ALA A 111 -17.29 21.74 -3.63
C ALA A 111 -16.47 22.37 -4.77
N VAL A 112 -16.65 23.67 -5.02
CA VAL A 112 -15.87 24.41 -6.01
C VAL A 112 -14.38 24.43 -5.62
N ALA A 113 -14.06 24.67 -4.35
CA ALA A 113 -12.68 24.66 -3.86
C ALA A 113 -12.03 23.28 -4.02
N VAL A 114 -12.74 22.20 -3.68
CA VAL A 114 -12.26 20.82 -3.82
C VAL A 114 -12.07 20.43 -5.28
N PHE A 115 -12.97 20.87 -6.17
CA PHE A 115 -12.86 20.60 -7.60
C PHE A 115 -11.55 21.14 -8.16
N PHE A 116 -11.24 22.41 -7.90
CA PHE A 116 -9.97 23.00 -8.33
C PHE A 116 -8.77 22.37 -7.61
N ALA A 117 -8.83 22.22 -6.28
CA ALA A 117 -7.73 21.66 -5.49
C ALA A 117 -7.37 20.23 -5.93
N GLY A 118 -8.36 19.38 -6.19
CA GLY A 118 -8.17 18.01 -6.66
C GLY A 118 -7.57 17.93 -8.06
N ILE A 119 -8.02 18.80 -8.98
CA ILE A 119 -7.41 18.89 -10.32
C ILE A 119 -5.95 19.32 -10.21
N PHE A 120 -5.66 20.38 -9.43
CA PHE A 120 -4.29 20.85 -9.22
C PHE A 120 -3.41 19.77 -8.58
N GLN A 121 -3.91 19.08 -7.55
CA GLN A 121 -3.21 17.98 -6.90
C GLN A 121 -2.81 16.90 -7.92
N VAL A 122 -3.77 16.34 -8.64
CA VAL A 122 -3.50 15.23 -9.57
C VAL A 122 -2.64 15.69 -10.75
N ALA A 123 -2.92 16.86 -11.31
CA ALA A 123 -2.15 17.40 -12.43
C ALA A 123 -0.69 17.69 -12.04
N CYS A 124 -0.45 18.40 -10.94
CA CYS A 124 0.90 18.76 -10.51
C CYS A 124 1.77 17.53 -10.18
N TRP A 125 1.22 16.55 -9.45
CA TRP A 125 1.94 15.31 -9.13
C TRP A 125 2.18 14.45 -10.37
N SER A 126 1.22 14.35 -11.29
CA SER A 126 1.36 13.56 -12.53
C SER A 126 2.38 14.20 -13.49
N ILE A 127 2.32 15.52 -13.69
CA ILE A 127 3.26 16.25 -14.55
C ILE A 127 4.68 16.14 -14.00
N THR A 128 4.85 16.36 -12.69
CA THR A 128 6.17 16.28 -12.05
C THR A 128 6.76 14.88 -12.19
N ALA A 129 5.98 13.83 -11.89
CA ALA A 129 6.44 12.45 -12.03
C ALA A 129 6.82 12.10 -13.47
N SER A 130 6.08 12.58 -14.47
CA SER A 130 6.41 12.35 -15.88
C SER A 130 7.73 13.03 -16.28
N ARG A 131 7.94 14.28 -15.87
CA ARG A 131 9.19 15.03 -16.18
C ARG A 131 10.41 14.37 -15.53
N GLN A 132 10.27 13.97 -14.28
CA GLN A 132 11.31 13.29 -13.50
C GLN A 132 11.64 11.92 -14.08
N SER A 133 10.62 11.12 -14.35
CA SER A 133 10.76 9.80 -14.97
C SER A 133 11.50 9.88 -16.30
N LYS A 134 11.19 10.87 -17.15
CA LYS A 134 11.92 11.09 -18.43
C LYS A 134 13.41 11.36 -18.21
N ARG A 135 13.78 12.15 -17.19
CA ARG A 135 15.18 12.47 -16.87
C ARG A 135 15.93 11.28 -16.30
N VAL A 136 15.33 10.61 -15.32
CA VAL A 136 15.87 9.38 -14.73
C VAL A 136 16.08 8.34 -15.83
N ARG A 137 15.10 8.15 -16.72
CA ARG A 137 15.22 7.23 -17.86
C ARG A 137 16.34 7.64 -18.82
N SER A 138 16.48 8.92 -19.13
CA SER A 138 17.55 9.40 -20.00
C SER A 138 18.93 9.21 -19.37
N ALA A 139 19.09 9.55 -18.09
CA ALA A 139 20.33 9.35 -17.35
C ALA A 139 20.68 7.86 -17.22
N TYR A 140 19.69 7.03 -16.93
CA TYR A 140 19.88 5.58 -16.79
C TYR A 140 20.30 4.92 -18.10
N VAL A 141 19.62 5.23 -19.21
CA VAL A 141 20.01 4.74 -20.54
C VAL A 141 21.39 5.24 -20.92
N SER A 142 21.70 6.53 -20.67
CA SER A 142 23.03 7.09 -20.94
C SER A 142 24.12 6.41 -20.13
N ALA A 143 23.86 6.07 -18.86
CA ALA A 143 24.82 5.37 -18.02
C ALA A 143 25.07 3.96 -18.53
N ILE A 144 24.00 3.21 -18.87
CA ILE A 144 24.10 1.85 -19.40
C ILE A 144 24.95 1.80 -20.67
N ILE A 145 24.70 2.66 -21.66
CA ILE A 145 25.44 2.62 -22.94
C ILE A 145 26.93 2.96 -22.80
N THR A 146 27.33 3.59 -21.70
CA THR A 146 28.74 3.92 -21.41
C THR A 146 29.46 2.88 -20.56
N LYS A 147 28.78 1.81 -20.10
CA LYS A 147 29.41 0.76 -19.32
C LYS A 147 30.36 -0.08 -20.17
N GLU A 148 31.37 -0.64 -19.51
CA GLU A 148 32.34 -1.54 -20.12
C GLU A 148 31.69 -2.86 -20.57
N ILE A 149 32.29 -3.53 -21.56
CA ILE A 149 31.77 -4.80 -22.10
C ILE A 149 31.63 -5.87 -21.02
N GLY A 150 32.53 -5.90 -20.03
CA GLY A 150 32.46 -6.85 -18.90
C GLY A 150 31.24 -6.65 -17.99
N TRP A 151 30.64 -5.46 -17.96
CA TRP A 151 29.37 -5.23 -17.27
C TRP A 151 28.19 -5.88 -18.02
N PHE A 152 28.24 -5.88 -19.35
CA PHE A 152 27.25 -6.56 -20.19
C PHE A 152 27.41 -8.08 -20.18
N ASP A 153 28.62 -8.60 -19.96
CA ASP A 153 28.84 -10.04 -19.77
C ASP A 153 28.22 -10.56 -18.46
N MET A 154 28.09 -9.69 -17.44
CA MET A 154 27.47 -10.01 -16.15
C MET A 154 25.95 -9.76 -16.12
N ASN A 155 25.40 -9.03 -17.10
CA ASN A 155 23.99 -8.64 -17.14
C ASN A 155 23.33 -9.12 -18.42
N GLU A 156 22.25 -9.90 -18.32
CA GLU A 156 21.54 -10.39 -19.50
C GLU A 156 21.00 -9.23 -20.38
N PRO A 157 21.54 -9.03 -21.60
CA PRO A 157 21.18 -7.88 -22.43
C PRO A 157 19.71 -7.92 -22.89
N MET A 158 19.14 -9.12 -23.00
CA MET A 158 17.75 -9.33 -23.41
C MET A 158 16.73 -8.86 -22.35
N GLN A 159 17.09 -8.95 -21.07
CA GLN A 159 16.24 -8.46 -19.97
C GLN A 159 16.50 -6.99 -19.63
N LEU A 160 17.61 -6.43 -20.09
CA LEU A 160 18.01 -5.07 -19.68
C LEU A 160 17.01 -4.01 -20.14
N GLY A 161 16.52 -4.10 -21.38
CA GLY A 161 15.53 -3.14 -21.91
C GLY A 161 14.20 -3.16 -21.16
N SER A 162 13.70 -4.36 -20.80
CA SER A 162 12.48 -4.49 -20.00
C SER A 162 12.69 -4.03 -18.57
N ARG A 163 13.82 -4.38 -17.93
CA ARG A 163 14.19 -3.91 -16.59
C ARG A 163 14.25 -2.39 -16.50
N VAL A 164 14.80 -1.71 -17.51
CA VAL A 164 14.85 -0.24 -17.57
C VAL A 164 13.44 0.36 -17.66
N ALA A 165 12.59 -0.18 -18.53
CA ALA A 165 11.22 0.29 -18.68
C ALA A 165 10.41 0.05 -17.40
N GLU A 166 10.51 -1.13 -16.80
CA GLU A 166 9.79 -1.51 -15.59
C GLU A 166 10.23 -0.68 -14.38
N ALA A 167 11.52 -0.57 -14.12
CA ALA A 167 12.04 0.23 -13.00
C ALA A 167 11.61 1.71 -13.13
N THR A 168 11.69 2.29 -14.33
CA THR A 168 11.26 3.69 -14.55
C THR A 168 9.75 3.88 -14.40
N MET A 169 8.93 2.89 -14.78
CA MET A 169 7.48 2.92 -14.54
C MET A 169 7.14 2.84 -13.06
N ILE A 170 7.76 1.93 -12.29
CA ILE A 170 7.53 1.79 -10.84
C ILE A 170 7.93 3.08 -10.11
N ILE A 171 9.08 3.66 -10.47
CA ILE A 171 9.55 4.94 -9.94
C ILE A 171 8.54 6.07 -10.26
N GLN A 172 8.04 6.13 -11.49
CA GLN A 172 7.03 7.12 -11.89
C GLN A 172 5.72 6.98 -11.11
N GLU A 173 5.24 5.76 -10.89
CA GLU A 173 4.01 5.51 -10.15
C GLU A 173 4.14 5.96 -8.68
N GLY A 174 5.25 5.60 -8.02
CA GLY A 174 5.50 5.94 -6.63
C GLY A 174 5.82 7.42 -6.38
N MET A 175 6.38 8.15 -7.35
CA MET A 175 6.58 9.61 -7.26
C MET A 175 5.36 10.43 -7.69
N GLY A 176 4.38 9.80 -8.35
CA GLY A 176 3.25 10.48 -8.96
C GLY A 176 2.06 10.65 -8.03
N ARG A 177 0.88 10.32 -8.55
CA ARG A 177 -0.40 10.53 -7.88
C ARG A 177 -0.45 9.90 -6.46
N LYS A 178 0.21 8.77 -6.26
CA LYS A 178 0.22 8.05 -4.97
C LYS A 178 0.77 8.89 -3.81
N VAL A 179 1.75 9.75 -4.06
CA VAL A 179 2.25 10.69 -3.03
C VAL A 179 1.18 11.70 -2.65
N GLY A 180 0.47 12.24 -3.64
CA GLY A 180 -0.66 13.15 -3.42
C GLY A 180 -1.79 12.48 -2.67
N ASP A 181 -2.19 11.27 -3.05
CA ASP A 181 -3.25 10.50 -2.39
C ASP A 181 -2.85 10.17 -0.94
N GLY A 182 -1.59 9.80 -0.70
CA GLY A 182 -1.03 9.58 0.64
C GLY A 182 -1.06 10.82 1.52
N LEU A 183 -0.65 11.98 0.99
CA LEU A 183 -0.69 13.26 1.72
C LEU A 183 -2.12 13.70 2.03
N SER A 184 -3.04 13.54 1.09
CA SER A 184 -4.47 13.82 1.29
C SER A 184 -5.07 12.91 2.37
N SER A 185 -4.72 11.63 2.35
CA SER A 185 -5.18 10.65 3.35
C SER A 185 -4.65 10.97 4.75
N PHE A 186 -3.39 11.40 4.84
CA PHE A 186 -2.78 11.83 6.10
C PHE A 186 -3.40 13.13 6.63
N ALA A 187 -3.61 14.12 5.76
CA ALA A 187 -4.27 15.38 6.11
C ALA A 187 -5.72 15.14 6.59
N MET A 188 -6.45 14.25 5.91
CA MET A 188 -7.80 13.83 6.29
C MET A 188 -7.83 13.13 7.67
N GLY A 189 -6.89 12.22 7.93
CA GLY A 189 -6.76 11.55 9.22
C GLY A 189 -6.49 12.53 10.37
N ILE A 190 -5.53 13.43 10.20
CA ILE A 190 -5.20 14.45 11.20
C ILE A 190 -6.37 15.41 11.42
N ALA A 191 -6.95 15.95 10.34
CA ALA A 191 -8.06 16.90 10.44
C ALA A 191 -9.30 16.26 11.09
N GLY A 192 -9.62 15.01 10.76
CA GLY A 192 -10.73 14.27 11.38
C GLY A 192 -10.55 14.10 12.89
N ILE A 193 -9.35 13.72 13.34
CA ILE A 193 -9.04 13.58 14.77
C ILE A 193 -9.09 14.93 15.50
N ILE A 194 -8.50 15.98 14.92
CA ILE A 194 -8.51 17.34 15.50
C ILE A 194 -9.95 17.85 15.64
N ILE A 195 -10.76 17.75 14.59
CA ILE A 195 -12.16 18.19 14.61
C ILE A 195 -12.96 17.41 15.66
N GLY A 196 -12.75 16.10 15.76
CA GLY A 196 -13.37 15.26 16.78
C GLY A 196 -13.02 15.73 18.21
N ILE A 197 -11.73 15.95 18.48
CA ILE A 197 -11.24 16.41 19.79
C ILE A 197 -11.79 17.79 20.15
N VAL A 198 -11.83 18.73 19.19
CA VAL A 198 -12.32 20.10 19.40
C VAL A 198 -13.82 20.14 19.68
N LYS A 199 -14.61 19.31 18.98
CA LYS A 199 -16.08 19.31 19.13
C LYS A 199 -16.57 18.50 20.33
N GLY A 200 -15.81 17.49 20.78
CA GLY A 200 -16.19 16.66 21.91
C GLY A 200 -15.10 15.69 22.33
N LEU A 201 -14.26 16.09 23.28
CA LEU A 201 -13.10 15.31 23.74
C LEU A 201 -13.51 13.92 24.27
N GLN A 202 -14.56 13.83 25.09
CA GLN A 202 -14.92 12.57 25.75
C GLN A 202 -15.43 11.53 24.74
N LEU A 203 -16.32 11.94 23.84
CA LEU A 203 -16.83 11.05 22.78
C LEU A 203 -15.72 10.68 21.78
N ALA A 204 -14.87 11.64 21.40
CA ALA A 204 -13.77 11.39 20.48
C ALA A 204 -12.75 10.40 21.06
N LEU A 205 -12.41 10.48 22.35
CA LEU A 205 -11.49 9.54 23.00
C LEU A 205 -12.04 8.11 23.04
N ILE A 206 -13.33 7.95 23.34
CA ILE A 206 -14.00 6.65 23.32
C ILE A 206 -13.92 6.05 21.91
N LEU A 207 -14.30 6.81 20.89
CA LEU A 207 -14.25 6.36 19.50
C LEU A 207 -12.82 6.06 19.04
N LEU A 208 -11.83 6.86 19.46
CA LEU A 208 -10.43 6.62 19.13
C LEU A 208 -9.95 5.29 19.74
N ALA A 209 -10.35 4.95 20.97
CA ALA A 209 -10.07 3.65 21.57
C ALA A 209 -10.66 2.49 20.76
N PHE A 210 -11.91 2.61 20.27
CA PHE A 210 -12.51 1.61 19.38
C PHE A 210 -11.78 1.51 18.04
N THR A 211 -11.35 2.63 17.44
CA THR A 211 -10.60 2.60 16.18
C THR A 211 -9.23 1.93 16.33
N LEU A 212 -8.57 2.09 17.48
CA LEU A 212 -7.31 1.39 17.76
C LEU A 212 -7.53 -0.13 17.87
N PHE A 213 -8.63 -0.56 18.46
CA PHE A 213 -9.01 -1.96 18.51
C PHE A 213 -9.27 -2.54 17.10
N ILE A 214 -9.97 -1.79 16.23
CA ILE A 214 -10.13 -2.14 14.81
C ILE A 214 -8.75 -2.26 14.13
N ALA A 215 -7.85 -1.31 14.35
CA ALA A 215 -6.53 -1.30 13.73
C ALA A 215 -5.70 -2.54 14.11
N VAL A 216 -5.75 -2.96 15.38
CA VAL A 216 -5.07 -4.19 15.84
C VAL A 216 -5.69 -5.43 15.20
N ALA A 217 -7.02 -5.53 15.17
CA ALA A 217 -7.71 -6.64 14.51
C ALA A 217 -7.38 -6.70 13.01
N ALA A 218 -7.33 -5.54 12.35
CA ALA A 218 -6.99 -5.41 10.95
C ALA A 218 -5.55 -5.85 10.65
N PHE A 219 -4.61 -5.43 11.50
CA PHE A 219 -3.20 -5.82 11.40
C PHE A 219 -3.01 -7.34 11.54
N LEU A 220 -3.68 -7.96 12.51
CA LEU A 220 -3.64 -9.42 12.69
C LEU A 220 -4.22 -10.15 11.47
N ALA A 221 -5.34 -9.68 10.93
CA ALA A 221 -5.94 -10.25 9.74
C ALA A 221 -5.03 -10.12 8.50
N MET A 222 -4.40 -8.95 8.29
CA MET A 222 -3.43 -8.77 7.21
C MET A 222 -2.22 -9.70 7.36
N LYS A 223 -1.69 -9.86 8.58
CA LYS A 223 -0.58 -10.77 8.84
C LYS A 223 -0.93 -12.21 8.49
N VAL A 224 -2.10 -12.68 8.93
CA VAL A 224 -2.60 -14.03 8.61
C VAL A 224 -2.80 -14.19 7.10
N LEU A 225 -3.34 -13.18 6.41
CA LEU A 225 -3.52 -13.19 4.96
C LEU A 225 -2.18 -13.28 4.22
N SER A 226 -1.19 -12.51 4.63
CA SER A 226 0.15 -12.50 4.03
C SER A 226 0.83 -13.86 4.20
N THR A 227 0.90 -14.39 5.43
CA THR A 227 1.51 -15.70 5.69
C THR A 227 0.80 -16.83 4.94
N SER A 228 -0.54 -16.79 4.89
CA SER A 228 -1.32 -17.81 4.18
C SER A 228 -1.16 -17.72 2.66
N THR A 229 -0.95 -16.51 2.13
CA THR A 229 -0.66 -16.30 0.71
C THR A 229 0.70 -16.85 0.33
N GLN A 230 1.72 -16.57 1.13
CA GLN A 230 3.07 -17.09 0.92
C GLN A 230 3.10 -18.62 0.98
N ALA A 231 2.47 -19.23 2.01
CA ALA A 231 2.36 -20.68 2.10
C ALA A 231 1.63 -21.32 0.91
N GLY A 232 0.61 -20.63 0.36
CA GLY A 232 -0.08 -21.04 -0.85
C GLY A 232 0.81 -21.00 -2.10
N LEU A 233 1.59 -19.94 -2.24
CA LEU A 233 2.56 -19.80 -3.34
C LEU A 233 3.66 -20.86 -3.26
N GLU A 234 4.19 -21.16 -2.06
CA GLU A 234 5.19 -22.22 -1.86
C GLU A 234 4.65 -23.61 -2.18
N ALA A 235 3.42 -23.91 -1.75
CA ALA A 235 2.77 -25.20 -2.06
C ALA A 235 2.53 -25.35 -3.56
N TYR A 236 2.09 -24.28 -4.23
CA TYR A 236 1.90 -24.26 -5.68
C TYR A 236 3.23 -24.35 -6.43
N GLY A 237 4.28 -23.69 -5.94
CA GLY A 237 5.62 -23.75 -6.50
C GLY A 237 6.19 -25.17 -6.54
N LYS A 238 5.89 -26.00 -5.53
CA LYS A 238 6.27 -27.44 -5.54
C LYS A 238 5.57 -28.23 -6.65
N ALA A 239 4.28 -28.00 -6.85
CA ALA A 239 3.54 -28.63 -7.95
C ALA A 239 4.06 -28.15 -9.32
N GLY A 240 4.32 -26.85 -9.44
CA GLY A 240 4.93 -26.25 -10.63
C GLY A 240 6.32 -26.83 -10.95
N ALA A 241 7.15 -27.06 -9.93
CA ALA A 241 8.47 -27.68 -10.11
C ALA A 241 8.38 -29.12 -10.65
N ILE A 242 7.42 -29.92 -10.17
CA ILE A 242 7.19 -31.29 -10.67
C ILE A 242 6.71 -31.26 -12.12
N ALA A 243 5.78 -30.36 -12.45
CA ALA A 243 5.32 -30.19 -13.82
C ALA A 243 6.45 -29.73 -14.75
N GLN A 244 7.29 -28.80 -14.29
CA GLN A 244 8.44 -28.31 -15.04
C GLN A 244 9.49 -29.40 -15.26
N GLU A 245 9.79 -30.23 -14.26
CA GLU A 245 10.68 -31.39 -14.38
C GLU A 245 10.18 -32.37 -15.45
N ALA A 246 8.89 -32.69 -15.42
CA ALA A 246 8.26 -33.63 -16.34
C ALA A 246 8.19 -33.09 -17.78
N LEU A 247 7.78 -31.83 -17.96
CA LEU A 247 7.64 -31.21 -19.28
C LEU A 247 8.99 -30.92 -19.93
N SER A 248 9.98 -30.47 -19.15
CA SER A 248 11.34 -30.24 -19.66
C SER A 248 12.00 -31.54 -20.13
N ASN A 249 11.66 -32.68 -19.53
CA ASN A 249 12.22 -33.99 -19.84
C ASN A 249 11.18 -34.94 -20.46
N ILE A 250 10.21 -34.41 -21.21
CA ILE A 250 9.06 -35.19 -21.71
C ILE A 250 9.48 -36.42 -22.52
N ARG A 251 10.56 -36.33 -23.30
CA ARG A 251 11.10 -37.46 -24.05
C ARG A 251 11.56 -38.58 -23.12
N THR A 252 12.27 -38.26 -22.05
CA THR A 252 12.75 -39.24 -21.06
C THR A 252 11.57 -39.87 -20.31
N VAL A 253 10.59 -39.07 -19.89
CA VAL A 253 9.38 -39.56 -19.21
C VAL A 253 8.60 -40.52 -20.12
N TYR A 254 8.50 -40.20 -21.42
CA TYR A 254 7.86 -41.06 -22.41
C TYR A 254 8.64 -42.36 -22.65
N MET A 255 9.97 -42.30 -22.80
CA MET A 255 10.82 -43.48 -23.02
C MET A 255 10.76 -44.49 -21.87
N PHE A 256 10.63 -44.01 -20.63
CA PHE A 256 10.46 -44.87 -19.46
C PHE A 256 8.98 -45.18 -19.15
N ASN A 257 8.03 -44.76 -19.99
CA ASN A 257 6.58 -44.93 -19.80
C ASN A 257 6.10 -44.50 -18.40
N CYS A 258 6.68 -43.41 -17.86
CA CYS A 258 6.45 -42.95 -16.49
C CYS A 258 5.41 -41.82 -16.40
N ILE A 259 4.62 -41.60 -17.45
CA ILE A 259 3.64 -40.49 -17.52
C ILE A 259 2.66 -40.56 -16.36
N ASN A 260 2.03 -41.72 -16.14
CA ASN A 260 1.05 -41.90 -15.06
C ASN A 260 1.66 -41.61 -13.68
N ARG A 261 2.92 -42.04 -13.45
CA ARG A 261 3.63 -41.77 -12.19
C ARG A 261 3.87 -40.28 -11.96
N PHE A 262 4.15 -39.51 -13.01
CA PHE A 262 4.31 -38.06 -12.89
C PHE A 262 2.96 -37.34 -12.73
N VAL A 263 1.89 -37.86 -13.33
CA VAL A 263 0.52 -37.38 -13.13
C VAL A 263 0.09 -37.58 -11.67
N ASP A 264 0.27 -38.78 -11.11
CA ASP A 264 -0.05 -39.09 -9.72
C ASP A 264 0.76 -38.20 -8.75
N LYS A 265 2.07 -38.04 -9.01
CA LYS A 265 2.96 -37.17 -8.22
C LYS A 265 2.51 -35.70 -8.27
N TYR A 266 2.01 -35.24 -9.41
CA TYR A 266 1.47 -33.89 -9.57
C TYR A 266 0.11 -33.72 -8.87
N GLU A 267 -0.76 -34.72 -8.94
CA GLU A 267 -2.05 -34.76 -8.23
C GLU A 267 -1.86 -34.70 -6.71
N ASP A 268 -0.92 -35.48 -6.16
CA ASP A 268 -0.57 -35.46 -4.74
C ASP A 268 -0.09 -34.06 -4.29
N ALA A 269 0.75 -33.41 -5.10
CA ALA A 269 1.23 -32.06 -4.83
C ALA A 269 0.10 -31.02 -4.91
N LEU A 270 -0.83 -31.17 -5.87
CA LEU A 270 -2.03 -30.33 -5.97
C LEU A 270 -2.99 -30.53 -4.80
N GLY A 271 -3.11 -31.74 -4.26
CA GLY A 271 -3.93 -32.01 -3.07
C GLY A 271 -3.46 -31.20 -1.85
N LEU A 272 -2.13 -31.08 -1.67
CA LEU A 272 -1.55 -30.23 -0.63
C LEU A 272 -1.82 -28.74 -0.87
N SER A 273 -1.67 -28.27 -2.11
CA SER A 273 -2.00 -26.90 -2.51
C SER A 273 -3.49 -26.58 -2.29
N THR A 274 -4.38 -27.52 -2.60
CA THR A 274 -5.82 -27.36 -2.41
C THR A 274 -6.18 -27.24 -0.93
N LYS A 275 -5.62 -28.10 -0.07
CA LYS A 275 -5.81 -28.00 1.40
C LYS A 275 -5.30 -26.66 1.95
N ALA A 276 -4.14 -26.20 1.49
CA ALA A 276 -3.60 -24.89 1.86
C ALA A 276 -4.52 -23.74 1.38
N GLY A 277 -5.04 -23.83 0.16
CA GLY A 277 -6.00 -22.90 -0.41
C GLY A 277 -7.32 -22.82 0.35
N ILE A 278 -7.89 -23.96 0.75
CA ILE A 278 -9.10 -24.01 1.58
C ILE A 278 -8.85 -23.36 2.95
N LYS A 279 -7.73 -23.69 3.61
CA LYS A 279 -7.35 -23.10 4.89
C LYS A 279 -7.16 -21.59 4.78
N LYS A 280 -6.51 -21.13 3.69
CA LYS A 280 -6.39 -19.70 3.36
C LYS A 280 -7.77 -19.07 3.19
N GLY A 281 -8.64 -19.66 2.38
CA GLY A 281 -9.99 -19.15 2.14
C GLY A 281 -10.79 -18.96 3.43
N PHE A 282 -10.74 -19.95 4.33
CA PHE A 282 -11.38 -19.84 5.64
C PHE A 282 -10.76 -18.75 6.51
N ALA A 283 -9.43 -18.63 6.53
CA ALA A 283 -8.73 -17.59 7.28
C ALA A 283 -9.06 -16.17 6.77
N VAL A 284 -9.15 -15.99 5.45
CA VAL A 284 -9.52 -14.71 4.83
C VAL A 284 -11.00 -14.38 5.09
N GLY A 285 -11.89 -15.36 4.94
CA GLY A 285 -13.31 -15.19 5.22
C GLY A 285 -13.56 -14.80 6.67
N TRP A 286 -12.92 -15.50 7.61
CA TRP A 286 -12.99 -15.18 9.04
C TRP A 286 -12.42 -13.79 9.36
N GLY A 287 -11.24 -13.44 8.82
CA GLY A 287 -10.62 -12.13 9.03
C GLY A 287 -11.48 -10.98 8.51
N THR A 288 -12.04 -11.15 7.30
CA THR A 288 -12.93 -10.14 6.68
C THR A 288 -14.24 -10.01 7.45
N GLY A 289 -14.84 -11.13 7.86
CA GLY A 289 -16.06 -11.14 8.68
C GLY A 289 -15.85 -10.45 10.03
N LEU A 290 -14.72 -10.72 10.70
CA LEU A 290 -14.37 -10.07 11.97
C LEU A 290 -14.16 -8.56 11.81
N MET A 291 -13.53 -8.10 10.72
CA MET A 291 -13.39 -6.67 10.41
C MET A 291 -14.75 -5.97 10.27
N PHE A 292 -15.68 -6.55 9.48
CA PHE A 292 -17.02 -5.98 9.31
C PHE A 292 -17.82 -6.01 10.62
N ALA A 293 -17.79 -7.12 11.36
CA ALA A 293 -18.45 -7.22 12.65
C ALA A 293 -17.96 -6.15 13.65
N THR A 294 -16.64 -5.94 13.73
CA THR A 294 -16.05 -4.91 14.61
C THR A 294 -16.45 -3.50 14.18
N THR A 295 -16.57 -3.26 12.87
CA THR A 295 -17.05 -1.97 12.32
C THR A 295 -18.49 -1.70 12.75
N PHE A 296 -19.40 -2.67 12.57
CA PHE A 296 -20.80 -2.53 13.01
C PHE A 296 -20.92 -2.39 14.53
N CYS A 297 -20.13 -3.12 15.32
CA CYS A 297 -20.08 -2.96 16.77
C CYS A 297 -19.62 -1.55 17.17
N THR A 298 -18.65 -0.98 16.46
CA THR A 298 -18.18 0.39 16.71
C THR A 298 -19.26 1.42 16.37
N TYR A 299 -20.03 1.18 15.31
CA TYR A 299 -21.16 2.04 14.95
C TYR A 299 -22.27 1.97 15.99
N ALA A 300 -22.63 0.76 16.45
CA ALA A 300 -23.62 0.56 17.50
C ALA A 300 -23.18 1.20 18.83
N GLY A 301 -21.94 0.96 19.26
CA GLY A 301 -21.38 1.54 20.48
C GLY A 301 -21.27 3.05 20.40
N GLY A 302 -20.73 3.59 19.31
CA GLY A 302 -20.60 5.04 19.10
C GLY A 302 -21.93 5.77 19.13
N MET A 303 -22.96 5.21 18.49
CA MET A 303 -24.31 5.80 18.50
C MET A 303 -25.00 5.64 19.85
N TYR A 304 -24.85 4.50 20.54
CA TYR A 304 -25.42 4.28 21.87
C TYR A 304 -24.85 5.25 22.91
N PHE A 305 -23.51 5.36 22.98
CA PHE A 305 -22.86 6.30 23.89
C PHE A 305 -23.13 7.76 23.51
N GLY A 306 -23.17 8.07 22.21
CA GLY A 306 -23.56 9.38 21.70
C GLY A 306 -24.98 9.77 22.12
N ALA A 307 -25.94 8.84 21.98
CA ALA A 307 -27.32 9.06 22.40
C ALA A 307 -27.45 9.22 23.92
N LEU A 308 -26.71 8.44 24.71
CA LEU A 308 -26.70 8.55 26.17
C LEU A 308 -26.15 9.90 26.65
N MET A 309 -25.09 10.42 25.99
CA MET A 309 -24.57 11.76 26.28
C MET A 309 -25.56 12.86 25.94
N VAL A 310 -26.24 12.77 24.78
CA VAL A 310 -27.29 13.74 24.42
C VAL A 310 -28.46 13.67 25.39
N ALA A 311 -28.86 12.46 25.81
CA ALA A 311 -29.95 12.29 26.77
C ALA A 311 -29.60 12.90 28.14
N ASN A 312 -28.41 12.63 28.68
CA ASN A 312 -28.00 13.16 29.97
C ASN A 312 -27.81 14.70 29.95
N ASP A 313 -27.37 15.28 28.83
CA ASP A 313 -27.14 16.73 28.72
C ASP A 313 -28.42 17.52 28.37
N GLN A 314 -29.38 16.92 27.64
CA GLN A 314 -30.58 17.62 27.16
C GLN A 314 -31.86 17.25 27.91
N LEU A 315 -31.97 16.05 28.51
CA LEU A 315 -33.22 15.57 29.15
C LEU A 315 -33.22 15.66 30.68
N ASP A 316 -32.07 15.68 31.35
CA ASP A 316 -31.97 15.65 32.84
C ASP A 316 -32.03 17.04 33.52
N GLY A 317 -32.57 18.05 32.85
CA GLY A 317 -32.95 19.33 33.49
C GLY A 317 -31.82 20.32 33.76
N ASN A 318 -30.55 19.97 33.54
CA ASN A 318 -29.48 20.94 33.40
C ASN A 318 -29.45 21.42 31.96
N SER A 319 -30.19 22.49 31.65
CA SER A 319 -30.08 23.23 30.39
C SER A 319 -28.68 23.86 30.31
N CYS A 320 -27.69 23.04 30.01
CA CYS A 320 -26.34 23.47 29.80
C CYS A 320 -26.38 24.34 28.54
N SER A 321 -26.11 25.63 28.69
CA SER A 321 -26.08 26.61 27.62
C SER A 321 -24.63 27.07 27.52
N GLY A 322 -23.82 26.29 26.82
CA GLY A 322 -22.37 26.48 26.74
C GLY A 322 -21.70 25.69 25.63
N SER A 323 -20.43 25.97 25.38
CA SER A 323 -19.62 25.33 24.34
C SER A 323 -19.41 23.82 24.54
N GLY A 324 -19.70 23.30 25.74
CA GLY A 324 -19.52 21.90 26.14
C GLY A 324 -20.72 20.97 25.93
N CYS A 325 -21.89 21.47 25.52
CA CYS A 325 -23.09 20.64 25.40
C CYS A 325 -23.06 19.79 24.14
N TYR A 326 -23.43 18.52 24.28
CA TYR A 326 -23.61 17.62 23.15
C TYR A 326 -24.99 17.85 22.50
N ASP A 327 -24.96 18.09 21.19
CA ASP A 327 -26.16 18.16 20.34
C ASP A 327 -26.10 17.02 19.31
N GLY A 328 -27.25 16.62 18.78
CA GLY A 328 -27.36 15.51 17.82
C GLY A 328 -26.41 15.66 16.63
N GLY A 329 -26.30 16.86 16.07
CA GLY A 329 -25.37 17.14 14.97
C GLY A 329 -23.90 17.21 15.41
N LYS A 330 -23.58 17.60 16.66
CA LYS A 330 -22.20 17.52 17.17
C LYS A 330 -21.75 16.07 17.36
N VAL A 331 -22.60 15.23 17.93
CA VAL A 331 -22.32 13.80 18.10
C VAL A 331 -22.13 13.12 16.74
N PHE A 332 -23.03 13.40 15.78
CA PHE A 332 -22.90 12.94 14.40
C PHE A 332 -21.56 13.37 13.78
N THR A 333 -21.21 14.65 13.93
CA THR A 333 -19.96 15.21 13.41
C THR A 333 -18.73 14.50 13.98
N VAL A 334 -18.66 14.34 15.31
CA VAL A 334 -17.54 13.69 16.00
C VAL A 334 -17.43 12.22 15.56
N PHE A 335 -18.56 11.52 15.48
CA PHE A 335 -18.59 10.12 15.06
C PHE A 335 -18.06 9.92 13.64
N PHE A 336 -18.59 10.65 12.66
CA PHE A 336 -18.17 10.51 11.27
C PHE A 336 -16.77 11.06 11.03
N ALA A 337 -16.37 12.17 11.68
CA ALA A 337 -15.03 12.73 11.53
C ALA A 337 -13.94 11.77 12.03
N VAL A 338 -14.14 11.12 13.19
CA VAL A 338 -13.16 10.17 13.75
C VAL A 338 -13.14 8.87 12.95
N THR A 339 -14.30 8.32 12.58
CA THR A 339 -14.36 7.06 11.80
C THR A 339 -13.80 7.23 10.39
N MET A 340 -14.16 8.29 9.67
CA MET A 340 -13.58 8.57 8.35
C MET A 340 -12.09 8.92 8.43
N GLY A 341 -11.66 9.62 9.48
CA GLY A 341 -10.23 9.88 9.74
C GLY A 341 -9.44 8.57 9.93
N ALA A 342 -9.98 7.62 10.70
CA ALA A 342 -9.38 6.29 10.88
C ALA A 342 -9.36 5.49 9.57
N MET A 343 -10.43 5.54 8.77
CA MET A 343 -10.46 4.89 7.45
C MET A 343 -9.45 5.51 6.48
N ALA A 344 -9.27 6.83 6.49
CA ALA A 344 -8.29 7.52 5.66
C ALA A 344 -6.85 7.07 5.97
N LEU A 345 -6.52 6.87 7.25
CA LEU A 345 -5.24 6.27 7.64
C LEU A 345 -5.07 4.85 7.09
N GLY A 346 -6.14 4.05 7.03
CA GLY A 346 -6.14 2.74 6.37
C GLY A 346 -5.87 2.83 4.86
N GLN A 347 -6.44 3.82 4.17
CA GLN A 347 -6.23 4.08 2.74
C GLN A 347 -4.83 4.64 2.42
N ALA A 348 -4.08 5.13 3.41
CA ALA A 348 -2.69 5.52 3.23
C ALA A 348 -1.76 4.31 2.97
N GLY A 349 -2.17 3.09 3.34
CA GLY A 349 -1.38 1.85 3.19
C GLY A 349 -0.87 1.62 1.76
N PRO A 350 -1.75 1.52 0.74
CA PRO A 350 -1.33 1.34 -0.66
C PRO A 350 -0.45 2.46 -1.20
N SER A 351 -0.60 3.68 -0.68
CA SER A 351 0.23 4.83 -1.08
C SER A 351 1.64 4.70 -0.52
N ILE A 352 1.76 4.27 0.75
CA ILE A 352 3.05 3.96 1.38
C ILE A 352 3.72 2.80 0.64
N GLU A 353 2.98 1.74 0.31
CA GLU A 353 3.49 0.58 -0.42
C GLU A 353 4.07 1.00 -1.79
N ALA A 354 3.33 1.80 -2.56
CA ALA A 354 3.80 2.32 -3.84
C ALA A 354 5.08 3.18 -3.72
N ILE A 355 5.16 4.02 -2.68
CA ILE A 355 6.37 4.83 -2.41
C ILE A 355 7.54 3.91 -2.02
N THR A 356 7.32 2.91 -1.17
CA THR A 356 8.37 1.96 -0.78
C THR A 356 8.83 1.09 -1.96
N GLY A 357 7.92 0.67 -2.84
CA GLY A 357 8.23 -0.03 -4.08
C GLY A 357 9.08 0.82 -5.02
N ALA A 358 8.74 2.10 -5.19
CA ALA A 358 9.55 3.04 -5.97
C ALA A 358 10.94 3.27 -5.37
N ARG A 359 11.06 3.34 -4.04
CA ARG A 359 12.36 3.49 -3.36
C ARG A 359 13.24 2.25 -3.52
N SER A 360 12.64 1.06 -3.52
CA SER A 360 13.35 -0.20 -3.79
C SER A 360 13.80 -0.26 -5.25
N ALA A 361 12.90 0.04 -6.20
CA ALA A 361 13.21 0.04 -7.64
C ALA A 361 14.25 1.12 -8.04
N ALA A 362 14.30 2.25 -7.33
CA ALA A 362 15.27 3.31 -7.58
C ALA A 362 16.70 2.95 -7.15
N PHE A 363 16.88 2.04 -6.19
CA PHE A 363 18.19 1.68 -5.65
C PHE A 363 19.16 1.14 -6.72
N PRO A 364 18.83 0.08 -7.49
CA PRO A 364 19.72 -0.41 -8.53
C PRO A 364 19.90 0.59 -9.68
N VAL A 365 18.90 1.44 -9.95
CA VAL A 365 18.97 2.49 -10.98
C VAL A 365 19.98 3.58 -10.59
N PHE A 366 20.00 3.99 -9.33
CA PHE A 366 20.94 5.01 -8.87
C PHE A 366 22.36 4.48 -8.64
N GLN A 367 22.54 3.18 -8.40
CA GLN A 367 23.88 2.58 -8.39
C GLN A 367 24.50 2.44 -9.78
N THR A 368 23.66 2.35 -10.82
CA THR A 368 24.14 2.16 -12.20
C THR A 368 24.48 3.48 -12.88
N ILE A 369 23.79 4.58 -12.51
CA ILE A 369 24.08 5.95 -12.93
C ILE A 369 25.36 6.47 -12.25
#